data_AF-A0A2M7YFC9-F1
#
_entry.id   AF-A0A2M7YFC9-F1
#
_cell.length_a   1.000
_cell.length_b   1.000
_cell.length_c   1.000
_cell.angle_alpha   90.00
_cell.angle_beta   90.00
_cell.angle_gamma   90.00
#
_symmetry.space_group_name_H-M   'P 1'
#
loop_
_entity.id
_entity.type
_entity.pdbx_description
1 polymer ?
#
loop_
_entity_poly.entity_id
_entity_poly.type
_entity_poly.pdbx_seq_one_letter_code
_entity_poly.pdbx_strand_id
1 'polypeptide(L)' 'YCNSQMDKSRIKEYCSINEESKTLLGLAIDKLGMSARAYDKILKVSRTIGDLEGSSSIETPHISEAIQYRSLDRRLEI' A
#
# COMPACT_ATOMS: atom_id res chain seq x y z
N TYR A 1 -1.60 -5.65 18.23
CA TYR A 1 -1.52 -4.50 17.30
C TYR A 1 -1.47 -5.05 15.89
N CYS A 2 -2.29 -4.54 14.97
CA CYS A 2 -2.26 -4.93 13.56
C CYS A 2 -1.87 -3.76 12.65
N ASN A 3 -1.41 -4.05 11.43
CA ASN A 3 -0.90 -3.04 10.50
C ASN A 3 -1.94 -1.98 10.12
N SER A 4 -3.23 -2.33 10.10
CA SER A 4 -4.30 -1.36 9.84
C SER A 4 -4.34 -0.23 10.87
N GLN A 5 -3.91 -0.49 12.12
CA GLN A 5 -3.88 0.45 13.24
C GLN A 5 -2.61 1.33 13.28
N MET A 6 -1.69 1.20 12.32
CA MET A 6 -0.48 2.05 12.27
C MET A 6 -0.85 3.54 12.14
N ASP A 7 -0.23 4.38 12.96
CA ASP A 7 -0.27 5.83 12.80
C ASP A 7 0.76 6.32 11.77
N LYS A 8 0.80 7.63 11.51
CA LYS A 8 1.74 8.21 10.54
C LYS A 8 3.21 7.98 10.91
N SER A 9 3.55 7.90 12.20
CA SER A 9 4.93 7.64 12.62
C SER A 9 5.33 6.22 12.27
N ARG A 10 4.46 5.26 12.59
CA ARG A 10 4.68 3.84 12.30
C ARG A 10 4.65 3.54 10.81
N ILE A 11 3.83 4.21 10.01
CA ILE A 11 3.88 4.08 8.54
C ILE A 11 5.25 4.50 8.02
N LYS A 12 5.81 5.62 8.49
CA LYS A 12 7.15 6.06 8.06
C LYS A 12 8.25 5.06 8.46
N GLU A 13 8.12 4.47 9.65
CA GLU A 13 9.09 3.50 10.17
C GLU A 13 9.03 2.15 9.45
N TYR A 14 7.83 1.56 9.33
CA TYR A 14 7.66 0.17 8.87
C TYR A 14 7.27 0.03 7.39
N CYS A 15 6.81 1.10 6.75
CA CYS A 15 6.37 1.08 5.35
C CYS A 15 7.30 1.86 4.43
N SER A 16 8.61 1.81 4.70
CA SER A 16 9.61 2.33 3.78
C SER A 16 9.62 1.50 2.49
N ILE A 17 9.63 2.19 1.35
CA ILE A 17 9.58 1.61 0.00
C ILE A 17 10.66 2.22 -0.89
N ASN A 18 11.13 1.45 -1.87
CA ASN A 18 12.11 1.90 -2.86
C ASN A 18 11.50 2.91 -3.87
N GLU A 19 12.35 3.56 -4.67
CA GLU A 19 11.90 4.59 -5.62
C GLU A 19 10.97 4.04 -6.71
N GLU A 20 11.17 2.78 -7.13
CA GLU A 20 10.29 2.12 -8.10
C GLU A 20 8.87 1.96 -7.55
N SER A 21 8.75 1.49 -6.31
CA SER A 21 7.49 1.36 -5.59
C SER A 21 6.81 2.71 -5.34
N LYS A 22 7.58 3.75 -5.01
CA LYS A 22 7.04 5.11 -4.86
C LYS A 22 6.47 5.62 -6.18
N THR A 23 7.19 5.41 -7.27
CA THR A 23 6.76 5.82 -8.62
C THR A 23 5.49 5.09 -9.02
N LEU A 24 5.45 3.75 -8.84
CA LEU A 24 4.27 2.95 -9.12
C LEU A 24 3.05 3.42 -8.31
N LEU A 25 3.24 3.64 -7.01
CA LEU A 25 2.18 4.08 -6.12
C LEU A 25 1.68 5.49 -6.51
N GLY A 26 2.58 6.42 -6.81
CA GLY A 26 2.21 7.77 -7.29
C GLY A 26 1.36 7.70 -8.56
N LEU A 27 1.81 6.95 -9.58
CA LEU A 27 1.07 6.76 -10.83
C LEU A 27 -0.31 6.16 -10.59
N ALA A 28 -0.42 5.18 -9.69
CA ALA A 28 -1.70 4.57 -9.34
C ALA A 28 -2.65 5.56 -8.64
N ILE A 29 -2.12 6.36 -7.72
CA ILE A 29 -2.90 7.38 -7.02
C ILE A 29 -3.47 8.41 -8.02
N ASP A 30 -2.63 8.91 -8.92
CA ASP A 30 -3.03 9.89 -9.93
C ASP A 30 -4.05 9.30 -10.91
N LYS A 31 -3.78 8.11 -11.45
CA LYS A 31 -4.64 7.45 -12.44
C LYS A 31 -5.99 7.03 -11.87
N LEU A 32 -6.04 6.63 -10.61
CA LEU A 32 -7.26 6.12 -9.95
C LEU A 32 -7.98 7.21 -9.14
N GLY A 33 -7.50 8.45 -9.14
CA GLY A 33 -8.08 9.57 -8.39
C GLY A 33 -8.16 9.29 -6.90
N MET A 34 -7.11 8.69 -6.33
CA MET A 34 -7.09 8.28 -4.92
C MET A 34 -6.61 9.41 -4.02
N SER A 35 -7.07 9.42 -2.77
CA SER A 35 -6.64 10.43 -1.78
C SER A 35 -5.37 10.02 -1.06
N ALA A 36 -4.74 10.96 -0.34
CA ALA A 36 -3.63 10.67 0.57
C ALA A 36 -3.97 9.59 1.62
N ARG A 37 -5.24 9.44 2.01
CA ARG A 37 -5.66 8.35 2.91
C ARG A 37 -5.60 6.98 2.23
N ALA A 38 -5.88 6.92 0.94
CA ALA A 38 -5.75 5.68 0.17
C ALA A 38 -4.28 5.30 -0.04
N TYR A 39 -3.38 6.29 -0.20
CA TYR A 39 -1.93 6.08 -0.19
C TYR A 39 -1.47 5.37 1.10
N ASP A 40 -1.82 5.95 2.26
CA ASP A 40 -1.49 5.35 3.57
C ASP A 40 -2.09 3.94 3.73
N LYS A 41 -3.31 3.72 3.22
CA LYS A 41 -3.98 2.42 3.28
C LYS A 41 -3.26 1.39 2.40
N ILE A 42 -2.83 1.77 1.20
CA ILE A 42 -2.05 0.89 0.31
C ILE A 42 -0.76 0.48 1.00
N LEU A 43 0.00 1.42 1.59
CA LEU A 43 1.23 1.10 2.33
C LEU A 43 1.00 0.07 3.45
N LYS A 44 -0.05 0.24 4.26
CA LYS A 44 -0.39 -0.70 5.33
C LYS A 44 -0.77 -2.09 4.81
N VAL A 45 -1.50 -2.15 3.69
CA VAL A 45 -1.86 -3.42 3.06
C VAL A 45 -0.61 -4.09 2.48
N SER A 46 0.25 -3.35 1.80
CA SER A 46 1.53 -3.87 1.29
C SER A 46 2.45 -4.36 2.39
N ARG A 47 2.49 -3.71 3.55
CA ARG A 47 3.19 -4.23 4.75
C ARG A 47 2.61 -5.56 5.21
N THR A 48 1.28 -5.67 5.21
CA THR A 48 0.59 -6.90 5.59
C THR A 48 0.90 -8.05 4.63
N ILE A 49 0.92 -7.77 3.31
CA ILE A 49 1.31 -8.76 2.30
C ILE A 49 2.77 -9.19 2.52
N GLY A 50 3.69 -8.24 2.67
CA GLY A 50 5.09 -8.55 2.97
C GLY A 50 5.28 -9.36 4.25
N ASP A 51 4.53 -9.05 5.31
CA ASP A 51 4.54 -9.84 6.56
C ASP A 51 4.08 -11.28 6.34
N LEU A 52 3.03 -11.49 5.52
CA LEU A 52 2.52 -12.82 5.19
C LEU A 52 3.50 -13.62 4.33
N GLU A 53 4.28 -12.97 3.49
CA GLU A 53 5.34 -13.57 2.67
C GLU A 53 6.68 -13.73 3.42
N GLY A 54 6.77 -13.24 4.66
CA GLY A 54 8.00 -13.26 5.44
C GLY A 54 9.06 -12.26 4.95
N SER A 55 8.68 -11.27 4.14
CA SER A 55 9.57 -10.23 3.65
C SER A 55 9.73 -9.11 4.67
N SER A 56 10.98 -8.78 5.00
CA SER A 56 11.31 -7.66 5.90
C SER A 56 11.05 -6.29 5.25
N SER A 57 11.02 -6.22 3.93
CA SER A 57 10.86 -4.99 3.15
C SER A 57 9.56 -5.01 2.33
N ILE A 58 9.01 -3.83 2.07
CA ILE A 58 7.92 -3.70 1.13
C ILE A 58 8.52 -3.57 -0.28
N GLU A 59 8.33 -4.62 -1.08
CA GLU A 59 8.77 -4.66 -2.47
C GLU A 59 7.64 -4.25 -3.44
N THR A 60 8.03 -3.93 -4.67
CA THR A 60 7.12 -3.52 -5.76
C THR A 60 5.95 -4.49 -5.97
N PRO A 61 6.11 -5.83 -5.90
CA PRO A 61 4.99 -6.77 -6.00
C PRO A 61 3.92 -6.56 -4.93
N HIS A 62 4.29 -6.34 -3.66
CA HIS A 62 3.32 -6.11 -2.58
C HIS A 62 2.51 -4.82 -2.79
N ILE A 63 3.12 -3.80 -3.39
CA ILE A 63 2.46 -2.53 -3.73
C ILE A 63 1.47 -2.75 -4.88
N SER A 64 1.91 -3.43 -5.93
CA SER A 64 1.06 -3.78 -7.07
C SER A 64 -0.18 -4.57 -6.64
N GLU A 65 -0.01 -5.56 -5.77
CA GLU A 65 -1.10 -6.38 -5.27
C GLU A 65 -2.07 -5.57 -4.39
N ALA A 66 -1.56 -4.72 -3.50
CA ALA A 66 -2.39 -3.84 -2.69
C ALA A 66 -3.23 -2.85 -3.52
N ILE A 67 -2.65 -2.31 -4.60
CA ILE A 67 -3.38 -1.46 -5.56
C ILE A 67 -4.48 -2.25 -6.26
N GLN A 68 -4.22 -3.50 -6.65
CA GLN A 68 -5.20 -4.36 -7.30
C GLN A 68 -6.37 -4.67 -6.37
N TYR A 69 -6.12 -5.01 -5.10
CA TYR A 69 -7.18 -5.21 -4.11
C TYR A 69 -8.04 -3.95 -3.96
N ARG A 70 -7.42 -2.77 -3.90
CA ARG A 70 -8.18 -1.52 -3.77
C ARG A 70 -9.01 -1.18 -5.00
N SER A 71 -8.51 -1.52 -6.19
CA SER A 71 -9.21 -1.33 -7.45
C SER A 71 -10.39 -2.28 -7.58
N LEU A 72 -10.22 -3.53 -7.15
CA LEU A 72 -11.28 -4.54 -7.11
C LEU A 72 -12.41 -4.13 -6.15
N ASP A 73 -12.05 -3.71 -4.94
CA ASP A 73 -12.97 -3.21 -3.91
C ASP A 73 -13.88 -2.09 -4.45
N ARG A 74 -13.32 -1.09 -5.15
CA ARG A 74 -14.10 -0.01 -5.78
C ARG A 74 -15.03 -0.53 -6.88
N ARG A 75 -14.64 -1.57 -7.63
CA ARG A 75 -15.47 -2.14 -8.68
C ARG A 75 -16.67 -2.93 -8.14
N LEU A 76 -16.58 -3.42 -6.90
CA LEU A 76 -17.68 -4.13 -6.21
C LEU A 76 -18.71 -3.16 -5.61
N GLU A 77 -18.44 -1.86 -5.55
CA GLU A 77 -19.37 -0.83 -5.08
C GLU A 77 -20.40 -0.37 -6.14
N ILE A 78 -20.59 -1.14 -7.22
CA ILE A 78 -21.54 -0.88 -8.32
C ILE A 78 -22.71 -1.85 -8.27
#